data_AF-A0A7R9VW34-F1
#
_entry.id   AF-A0A7R9VW34-F1
#
_cell.length_a   1.000
_cell.length_b   1.000
_cell.length_c   1.000
_cell.angle_alpha   90.00
_cell.angle_beta   90.00
_cell.angle_gamma   90.00
#
_symmetry.space_group_name_H-M   'P 1'
#
loop_
_entity.id
_entity.type
_entity.pdbx_description
1 polymer ?
#
loop_
_entity_poly.entity_id
_entity_poly.type
_entity_poly.pdbx_seq_one_letter_code
_entity_poly.pdbx_strand_id
1 'polypeptide(L)'
;LINPMYQFSLPYFTRLFSHCIERSGKADDVPTRLLLLSDFLTAFIFNNVSRGLFEEHKLLYSFLLCTSVLRHTSSGKISDAEWNFLVRGPVGGAAAAGGARARPPSCGWVSDAAWRVLLSAESDIPLLAGLPADLEAASEAWASWAGCPEPHAAPLPGRWEAKLSGSLARLVVVKIFCEEKLLFGCSRYVAEKLGAEFTEPAP
;
A
#
# COMPACT_ATOMS: atom_id res chain seq x y z
N LEU A 1 -12.35 11.56 12.49
CA LEU A 1 -13.05 12.51 11.58
C LEU A 1 -12.01 13.10 10.64
N ILE A 2 -12.36 13.34 9.37
CA ILE A 2 -11.50 14.07 8.42
C ILE A 2 -11.44 15.54 8.85
N ASN A 3 -10.28 16.19 8.67
CA ASN A 3 -10.09 17.58 9.08
C ASN A 3 -11.09 18.51 8.34
N PRO A 4 -11.83 19.40 9.04
CA PRO A 4 -12.79 20.31 8.42
C PRO A 4 -12.21 21.25 7.37
N MET A 5 -10.88 21.46 7.35
CA MET A 5 -10.22 22.28 6.34
C MET A 5 -10.06 21.57 4.98
N TYR A 6 -10.27 20.25 4.93
CA TYR A 6 -10.14 19.47 3.69
C TYR A 6 -11.46 19.49 2.92
N GLN A 7 -11.81 20.67 2.38
CA GLN A 7 -13.04 20.88 1.61
C GLN A 7 -12.70 21.28 0.17
N PHE A 8 -13.10 20.41 -0.76
CA PHE A 8 -12.96 20.64 -2.19
C PHE A 8 -14.34 20.51 -2.84
N SER A 9 -14.78 21.55 -3.54
CA SER A 9 -16.08 21.55 -4.21
C SER A 9 -16.00 20.88 -5.58
N LEU A 10 -17.09 20.26 -6.03
CA LEU A 10 -17.16 19.69 -7.37
C LEU A 10 -16.85 20.72 -8.47
N PRO A 11 -17.36 21.98 -8.43
CA PRO A 11 -16.98 23.00 -9.41
C PRO A 11 -15.49 23.36 -9.41
N TYR A 12 -14.82 23.32 -8.24
CA TYR A 12 -13.37 23.48 -8.18
C TYR A 12 -12.67 22.33 -8.91
N PHE A 13 -13.06 21.08 -8.63
CA PHE A 13 -12.50 19.90 -9.28
C PHE A 13 -12.71 19.92 -10.80
N THR A 14 -13.91 20.22 -11.28
CA THR A 14 -14.22 20.29 -12.72
C THR A 14 -13.33 21.29 -13.45
N ARG A 15 -13.04 22.45 -12.83
CA ARG A 15 -12.11 23.43 -13.43
C ARG A 15 -10.69 22.89 -13.53
N LEU A 16 -10.17 22.23 -12.49
CA LEU A 16 -8.85 21.61 -12.53
C LEU A 16 -8.78 20.50 -13.59
N PHE A 17 -9.84 19.69 -13.69
CA PHE A 17 -9.92 18.60 -14.65
C PHE A 17 -9.90 19.12 -16.09
N SER A 18 -10.71 20.13 -16.42
CA SER A 18 -10.68 20.78 -17.74
C SER A 18 -9.30 21.37 -18.05
N HIS A 19 -8.67 22.03 -17.07
CA HIS A 19 -7.32 22.55 -17.21
C HIS A 19 -6.30 21.45 -17.54
N CYS A 20 -6.41 20.28 -16.90
CA CYS A 20 -5.56 19.14 -17.20
C CYS A 20 -5.77 18.60 -18.62
N ILE A 21 -7.01 18.54 -19.10
CA ILE A 21 -7.29 18.13 -20.49
C ILE A 21 -6.64 19.07 -21.49
N GLU A 22 -6.71 20.37 -21.25
CA GLU A 22 -6.13 21.39 -22.12
C GLU A 22 -4.60 21.33 -22.14
N ARG A 23 -3.97 21.23 -20.96
CA ARG A 23 -2.51 21.40 -20.77
C ARG A 23 -1.68 20.13 -20.92
N SER A 24 -2.28 18.97 -20.72
CA SER A 24 -1.58 17.68 -20.91
C SER A 24 -1.13 17.48 -22.36
N GLY A 25 -0.05 16.72 -22.53
CA GLY A 25 0.54 16.40 -23.83
C GLY A 25 -0.46 15.73 -24.77
N LYS A 26 -0.50 16.18 -26.03
CA LYS A 26 -1.39 15.63 -27.05
C LYS A 26 -0.76 14.40 -27.69
N ALA A 27 -1.61 13.48 -28.15
CA ALA A 27 -1.24 12.31 -28.92
C ALA A 27 -2.38 12.00 -29.89
N ASP A 28 -2.05 11.46 -31.05
CA ASP A 28 -3.02 11.15 -32.11
C ASP A 28 -3.81 9.88 -31.80
N ASP A 29 -3.19 8.94 -31.07
CA ASP A 29 -3.85 7.71 -30.63
C ASP A 29 -4.45 7.88 -29.22
N VAL A 30 -5.68 7.36 -29.08
CA VAL A 30 -6.45 7.42 -27.82
C VAL A 30 -5.71 6.75 -26.66
N PRO A 31 -5.11 5.55 -26.79
CA PRO A 31 -4.42 4.90 -25.68
C PRO A 31 -3.28 5.73 -25.09
N THR A 32 -2.39 6.26 -25.92
CA THR A 32 -1.27 7.11 -25.47
C THR A 32 -1.79 8.42 -24.90
N ARG A 33 -2.82 9.01 -25.51
CA ARG A 33 -3.44 10.24 -24.99
C ARG A 33 -4.01 10.05 -23.59
N LEU A 34 -4.65 8.91 -23.32
CA LEU A 34 -5.20 8.58 -22.00
C LEU A 34 -4.11 8.39 -20.93
N LEU A 35 -2.98 7.78 -21.29
CA LEU A 35 -1.82 7.65 -20.38
C LEU A 35 -1.25 9.03 -20.03
N LEU A 36 -0.98 9.86 -21.02
CA LEU A 36 -0.49 11.23 -20.81
C LEU A 36 -1.45 12.09 -19.97
N LEU A 37 -2.76 11.92 -20.16
CA LEU A 37 -3.79 12.56 -19.35
C LEU A 37 -3.74 12.09 -17.90
N SER A 38 -3.71 10.77 -17.69
CA SER A 38 -3.70 10.15 -16.37
C SER A 38 -2.49 10.58 -15.56
N ASP A 39 -1.30 10.56 -16.16
CA ASP A 39 -0.05 10.93 -15.50
C ASP A 39 -0.06 12.42 -15.13
N PHE A 40 -0.42 13.29 -16.07
CA PHE A 40 -0.50 14.73 -15.82
C PHE A 40 -1.54 15.06 -14.75
N LEU A 41 -2.74 14.46 -14.84
CA LEU A 41 -3.82 14.70 -13.88
C LEU A 41 -3.42 14.24 -12.48
N THR A 42 -2.82 13.05 -12.34
CA THR A 42 -2.35 12.51 -11.05
C THR A 42 -1.39 13.47 -10.37
N ALA A 43 -0.34 13.89 -11.08
CA ALA A 43 0.66 14.83 -10.55
C ALA A 43 0.06 16.22 -10.27
N PHE A 44 -0.77 16.74 -11.17
CA PHE A 44 -1.35 18.08 -11.01
C PHE A 44 -2.33 18.15 -9.83
N ILE A 45 -3.19 17.14 -9.67
CA ILE A 45 -4.14 17.07 -8.56
C ILE A 45 -3.40 16.84 -7.25
N PHE A 46 -2.40 15.95 -7.22
CA PHE A 46 -1.56 15.75 -6.04
C PHE A 46 -0.96 17.07 -5.53
N ASN A 47 -0.34 17.84 -6.42
CA ASN A 47 0.26 19.12 -6.08
C ASN A 47 -0.76 20.17 -5.62
N ASN A 48 -1.90 20.28 -6.30
CA ASN A 48 -2.92 21.27 -5.94
C ASN A 48 -3.57 20.97 -4.58
N VAL A 49 -3.88 19.70 -4.31
CA VAL A 49 -4.49 19.29 -3.04
C VAL A 49 -3.47 19.38 -1.90
N SER A 50 -2.23 18.93 -2.11
CA SER A 50 -1.19 18.93 -1.08
C SER A 50 -0.86 20.32 -0.53
N ARG A 51 -1.05 21.39 -1.31
CA ARG A 51 -0.92 22.78 -0.84
C ARG A 51 -1.92 23.17 0.26
N GLY A 52 -3.08 22.51 0.29
CA GLY A 52 -4.12 22.73 1.30
C GLY A 52 -4.11 21.72 2.44
N LEU A 53 -3.18 20.76 2.44
CA LEU A 53 -3.07 19.72 3.47
C LEU A 53 -2.01 20.07 4.51
N PHE A 54 -2.24 19.65 5.75
CA PHE A 54 -1.17 19.61 6.74
C PHE A 54 -0.12 18.58 6.37
N GLU A 55 1.14 18.85 6.72
CA GLU A 55 2.29 18.00 6.40
C GLU A 55 2.08 16.54 6.86
N GLU A 56 1.58 16.35 8.08
CA GLU A 56 1.31 15.03 8.66
C GLU A 56 0.31 14.18 7.84
N HIS A 57 -0.53 14.80 7.02
CA HIS A 57 -1.57 14.13 6.23
C HIS A 57 -1.16 13.91 4.76
N LYS A 58 -0.07 14.52 4.28
CA LYS A 58 0.34 14.44 2.88
C LYS A 58 0.70 13.02 2.46
N LEU A 59 1.45 12.29 3.29
CA LEU A 59 1.80 10.91 2.99
C LEU A 59 0.56 10.00 2.90
N LEU A 60 -0.39 10.16 3.82
CA LEU A 60 -1.65 9.42 3.77
C LEU A 60 -2.40 9.72 2.47
N TYR A 61 -2.55 10.99 2.12
CA TYR A 61 -3.20 11.40 0.88
C TYR A 61 -2.48 10.81 -0.35
N SER A 62 -1.16 10.90 -0.38
CA SER A 62 -0.33 10.35 -1.46
C SER A 62 -0.52 8.84 -1.61
N PHE A 63 -0.53 8.12 -0.49
CA PHE A 63 -0.78 6.68 -0.47
C PHE A 63 -2.19 6.34 -0.98
N LEU A 64 -3.22 7.08 -0.56
CA LEU A 64 -4.60 6.89 -1.05
C LEU A 64 -4.73 7.18 -2.55
N LEU A 65 -4.05 8.22 -3.06
CA LEU A 65 -4.02 8.54 -4.48
C LEU A 65 -3.35 7.42 -5.28
N CYS A 66 -2.16 6.98 -4.84
CA CYS A 66 -1.41 5.88 -5.43
C CYS A 66 -2.25 4.61 -5.53
N THR A 67 -2.85 4.18 -4.42
CA THR A 67 -3.62 2.94 -4.40
C THR A 67 -4.92 3.07 -5.21
N SER A 68 -5.57 4.24 -5.21
CA SER A 68 -6.74 4.51 -6.05
C SER A 68 -6.40 4.39 -7.54
N VAL A 69 -5.32 5.02 -8.00
CA VAL A 69 -4.85 4.93 -9.40
C VAL A 69 -4.52 3.48 -9.77
N LEU A 70 -3.79 2.76 -8.93
CA LEU A 70 -3.39 1.37 -9.21
C LEU A 70 -4.56 0.37 -9.19
N ARG A 71 -5.62 0.65 -8.42
CA ARG A 71 -6.85 -0.15 -8.39
C ARG A 71 -7.73 0.08 -9.61
N HIS A 72 -7.77 1.31 -10.14
CA HIS A 72 -8.69 1.70 -11.21
C HIS A 72 -8.07 1.76 -12.61
N THR A 73 -6.75 1.61 -12.73
CA THR A 73 -6.09 1.45 -14.04
C THR A 73 -6.37 0.06 -14.63
N SER A 74 -6.33 -0.04 -15.97
CA SER A 74 -6.79 -1.20 -16.77
C SER A 74 -6.16 -2.55 -16.41
N SER A 75 -5.08 -2.56 -15.63
CA SER A 75 -4.40 -3.78 -15.16
C SER A 75 -4.77 -4.22 -13.75
N GLY A 76 -5.55 -3.44 -12.97
CA GLY A 76 -6.01 -3.81 -11.63
C GLY A 76 -4.89 -4.35 -10.73
N LYS A 77 -3.80 -3.59 -10.56
CA LYS A 77 -2.56 -4.09 -9.93
C LYS A 77 -2.71 -4.38 -8.44
N ILE A 78 -3.76 -3.86 -7.82
CA ILE A 78 -4.11 -4.08 -6.42
C ILE A 78 -5.49 -4.74 -6.41
N SER A 79 -5.57 -5.94 -5.84
CA SER A 79 -6.85 -6.61 -5.63
C SER A 79 -7.63 -5.95 -4.49
N ASP A 80 -8.97 -6.03 -4.56
CA ASP A 80 -9.82 -5.56 -3.46
C ASP A 80 -9.55 -6.33 -2.17
N ALA A 81 -9.13 -7.60 -2.25
CA ALA A 81 -8.75 -8.39 -1.09
C ALA A 81 -7.51 -7.80 -0.38
N GLU A 82 -6.42 -7.53 -1.12
CA GLU A 82 -5.22 -6.90 -0.56
C GLU A 82 -5.54 -5.54 0.06
N TRP A 83 -6.31 -4.70 -0.65
CA TRP A 83 -6.68 -3.37 -0.17
C TRP A 83 -7.52 -3.43 1.11
N ASN A 84 -8.58 -4.25 1.10
CA ASN A 84 -9.46 -4.38 2.26
C ASN A 84 -8.72 -4.96 3.46
N PHE A 85 -7.84 -5.94 3.26
CA PHE A 85 -7.04 -6.50 4.34
C PHE A 85 -6.08 -5.47 4.93
N LEU A 86 -5.41 -4.67 4.09
CA LEU A 86 -4.50 -3.64 4.58
C LEU A 86 -5.24 -2.57 5.39
N VAL A 87 -6.43 -2.14 4.96
CA VAL A 87 -7.19 -1.05 5.61
C VAL A 87 -7.97 -1.54 6.83
N ARG A 88 -8.63 -2.69 6.73
CA ARG A 88 -9.59 -3.19 7.74
C ARG A 88 -9.04 -4.32 8.58
N GLY A 89 -8.00 -5.00 8.10
CA GLY A 89 -7.57 -6.28 8.66
C GLY A 89 -8.47 -7.43 8.23
N PRO A 90 -8.40 -8.57 8.92
CA PRO A 90 -9.17 -9.76 8.62
C PRO A 90 -10.68 -9.52 8.78
N VAL A 91 -11.50 -10.23 7.99
CA VAL A 91 -12.96 -10.12 8.05
C VAL A 91 -13.46 -10.52 9.45
N GLY A 92 -14.19 -9.61 10.12
CA GLY A 92 -14.63 -9.79 11.52
C GLY A 92 -13.62 -9.32 12.57
N GLY A 93 -12.48 -8.74 12.15
CA GLY A 93 -11.44 -8.20 13.03
C GLY A 93 -10.46 -9.25 13.53
N ALA A 94 -9.40 -8.80 14.22
CA ALA A 94 -8.32 -9.68 14.70
C ALA A 94 -8.81 -10.80 15.64
N ALA A 95 -9.95 -10.61 16.32
CA ALA A 95 -10.58 -11.62 17.16
C ALA A 95 -11.31 -12.72 16.35
N ALA A 96 -11.75 -12.40 15.13
CA ALA A 96 -12.37 -13.34 14.20
C ALA A 96 -11.36 -13.98 13.23
N ALA A 97 -10.09 -13.56 13.27
CA ALA A 97 -9.02 -14.15 12.49
C ALA A 97 -8.90 -15.64 12.85
N GLY A 98 -9.50 -16.47 12.01
CA GLY A 98 -9.72 -17.89 12.24
C GLY A 98 -8.73 -18.71 11.44
N GLY A 99 -7.88 -19.45 12.15
CA GLY A 99 -7.09 -20.52 11.56
C GLY A 99 -6.90 -21.61 12.59
N ALA A 100 -7.23 -22.85 12.23
CA ALA A 100 -7.11 -24.01 13.13
C ALA A 100 -5.64 -24.33 13.47
N ARG A 101 -4.68 -23.76 12.73
CA ARG A 101 -3.25 -23.99 12.92
C ARG A 101 -2.71 -23.19 14.10
N ALA A 102 -2.38 -23.89 15.18
CA ALA A 102 -1.67 -23.30 16.31
C ALA A 102 -0.33 -22.71 15.86
N ARG A 103 0.12 -21.65 16.55
CA ARG A 103 1.44 -21.09 16.35
C ARG A 103 2.51 -22.13 16.72
N PRO A 104 3.46 -22.45 15.84
CA PRO A 104 4.50 -23.41 16.13
C PRO A 104 5.49 -22.84 17.16
N PRO A 105 6.11 -23.68 18.01
CA PRO A 105 7.09 -23.22 19.01
C PRO A 105 8.29 -22.49 18.40
N SER A 106 8.70 -22.85 17.17
CA SER A 106 9.78 -22.17 16.43
C SER A 106 9.47 -20.70 16.16
N CYS A 107 8.20 -20.31 16.08
CA CYS A 107 7.75 -18.95 15.85
C CYS A 107 7.41 -18.21 17.15
N GLY A 108 8.12 -18.51 18.24
CA GLY A 108 7.91 -17.92 19.57
C GLY A 108 7.96 -16.38 19.60
N TRP A 109 8.67 -15.77 18.66
CA TRP A 109 8.80 -14.31 18.49
C TRP A 109 7.54 -13.64 17.91
N VAL A 110 6.63 -14.39 17.28
CA VAL A 110 5.36 -13.88 16.75
C VAL A 110 4.29 -14.01 17.84
N SER A 111 3.49 -12.98 18.08
CA SER A 111 2.36 -13.08 19.02
C SER A 111 1.24 -13.97 18.46
N ASP A 112 0.44 -14.61 19.33
CA ASP A 112 -0.70 -15.42 18.87
C ASP A 112 -1.73 -14.58 18.07
N ALA A 113 -1.84 -13.28 18.39
CA ALA A 113 -2.68 -12.36 17.62
C ALA A 113 -2.14 -12.15 16.19
N ALA A 114 -0.85 -11.84 16.05
CA ALA A 114 -0.21 -11.67 14.75
C ALA A 114 -0.25 -12.96 13.93
N TRP A 115 -0.08 -14.12 14.57
CA TRP A 115 -0.19 -15.42 13.91
C TRP A 115 -1.59 -15.67 13.34
N ARG A 116 -2.65 -15.37 14.10
CA ARG A 116 -4.03 -15.50 13.57
C ARG A 116 -4.29 -14.57 12.39
N VAL A 117 -3.82 -13.33 12.47
CA VAL A 117 -3.92 -12.37 11.36
C VAL A 117 -3.17 -12.90 10.13
N LEU A 118 -1.98 -13.49 10.31
CA LEU A 118 -1.21 -14.11 9.24
C LEU A 118 -1.97 -15.25 8.54
N LEU A 119 -2.63 -16.13 9.30
CA LEU A 119 -3.45 -17.22 8.72
C LEU A 119 -4.66 -16.69 7.93
N SER A 120 -5.29 -15.61 8.42
CA SER A 120 -6.36 -14.95 7.66
C SER A 120 -5.80 -14.29 6.41
N ALA A 121 -4.62 -13.65 6.48
CA ALA A 121 -3.97 -13.04 5.32
C ALA A 121 -3.63 -14.08 4.24
N GLU A 122 -3.18 -15.26 4.64
CA GLU A 122 -2.95 -16.40 3.73
C GLU A 122 -4.24 -16.80 3.00
N SER A 123 -5.36 -16.83 3.72
CA SER A 123 -6.67 -17.24 3.17
C SER A 123 -7.27 -16.18 2.25
N ASP A 124 -7.15 -14.91 2.62
CA ASP A 124 -7.79 -13.79 1.93
C ASP A 124 -6.96 -13.28 0.73
N ILE A 125 -5.63 -13.42 0.79
CA ILE A 125 -4.70 -12.90 -0.22
C ILE A 125 -3.95 -14.06 -0.89
N PRO A 126 -4.33 -14.47 -2.11
CA PRO A 126 -3.69 -15.60 -2.80
C PRO A 126 -2.16 -15.47 -2.96
N LEU A 127 -1.64 -14.24 -3.05
CA LEU A 127 -0.20 -13.99 -3.09
C LEU A 127 0.52 -14.42 -1.81
N LEU A 128 -0.17 -14.48 -0.66
CA LEU A 128 0.38 -14.90 0.63
C LEU A 128 0.21 -16.39 0.92
N ALA A 129 -0.39 -17.17 0.00
CA ALA A 129 -0.50 -18.62 0.11
C ALA A 129 0.87 -19.28 0.40
N GLY A 130 0.94 -20.06 1.48
CA GLY A 130 2.14 -20.76 1.94
C GLY A 130 3.04 -19.96 2.89
N LEU A 131 2.74 -18.69 3.17
CA LEU A 131 3.58 -17.84 4.04
C LEU A 131 3.75 -18.40 5.46
N PRO A 132 2.70 -18.88 6.17
CA PRO A 132 2.88 -19.43 7.51
C PRO A 132 3.77 -20.67 7.54
N ALA A 133 3.72 -21.51 6.50
CA ALA A 133 4.57 -22.69 6.39
C ALA A 133 6.04 -22.32 6.15
N ASP A 134 6.31 -21.38 5.26
CA ASP A 134 7.67 -20.89 5.00
C ASP A 134 8.24 -20.14 6.22
N LEU A 135 7.39 -19.43 6.97
CA LEU A 135 7.78 -18.76 8.20
C LEU A 135 8.17 -19.77 9.28
N GLU A 136 7.42 -20.86 9.44
CA GLU A 136 7.81 -21.95 10.35
C GLU A 136 9.14 -22.60 9.96
N ALA A 137 9.33 -22.87 8.66
CA ALA A 137 10.54 -23.50 8.14
C ALA A 137 11.79 -22.63 8.29
N ALA A 138 11.65 -21.30 8.21
CA ALA A 138 12.75 -20.34 8.25
C ALA A 138 12.58 -19.30 9.38
N SER A 139 12.06 -19.71 10.54
CA SER A 139 11.65 -18.79 11.61
C SER A 139 12.76 -17.84 12.07
N GLU A 140 14.00 -18.32 12.16
CA GLU A 140 15.14 -17.48 12.56
C GLU A 140 15.41 -16.33 11.56
N ALA A 141 15.31 -16.60 10.26
CA ALA A 141 15.49 -15.58 9.22
C ALA A 141 14.36 -14.53 9.27
N TRP A 142 13.12 -14.96 9.52
CA TRP A 142 11.99 -14.06 9.68
C TRP A 142 12.06 -13.24 10.97
N ALA A 143 12.51 -13.84 12.07
CA ALA A 143 12.75 -13.14 13.32
C ALA A 143 13.85 -12.08 13.14
N SER A 144 14.94 -12.43 12.46
CA SER A 144 16.02 -11.49 12.14
C SER A 144 15.56 -10.36 11.23
N TRP A 145 14.71 -10.64 10.24
CA TRP A 145 14.12 -9.61 9.39
C TRP A 145 13.22 -8.68 10.19
N ALA A 146 12.29 -9.22 10.99
CA ALA A 146 11.36 -8.41 11.79
C ALA A 146 12.07 -7.60 12.88
N GLY A 147 13.18 -8.11 13.41
CA GLY A 147 13.99 -7.44 14.43
C GLY A 147 15.02 -6.45 13.92
N CYS A 148 15.21 -6.31 12.60
CA CYS A 148 16.18 -5.36 12.06
C CYS A 148 15.67 -3.90 12.19
N PRO A 149 16.54 -2.87 12.11
CA PRO A 149 16.11 -1.48 12.28
C PRO A 149 15.13 -0.99 11.21
N GLU A 150 15.22 -1.53 10.00
CA GLU A 150 14.49 -1.09 8.80
C GLU A 150 13.88 -2.27 8.01
N PRO A 151 12.93 -3.02 8.60
CA PRO A 151 12.35 -4.22 7.98
C PRO A 151 11.59 -3.91 6.69
N HIS A 152 10.98 -2.71 6.62
CA HIS A 152 10.29 -2.21 5.45
C HIS A 152 11.23 -1.97 4.24
N ALA A 153 12.53 -1.80 4.47
CA ALA A 153 13.55 -1.61 3.43
C ALA A 153 14.41 -2.87 3.19
N ALA A 154 14.49 -3.77 4.16
CA ALA A 154 15.16 -5.04 4.04
C ALA A 154 14.42 -6.02 3.09
N PRO A 155 15.15 -6.89 2.39
CA PRO A 155 14.55 -7.93 1.56
C PRO A 155 13.80 -8.95 2.43
N LEU A 156 12.62 -9.38 1.99
CA LEU A 156 11.89 -10.45 2.66
C LEU A 156 12.65 -11.80 2.56
N PRO A 157 12.62 -12.64 3.61
CA PRO A 157 13.31 -13.93 3.58
C PRO A 157 12.84 -14.89 2.48
N GLY A 158 13.78 -15.68 1.96
CA GLY A 158 13.50 -16.74 0.98
C GLY A 158 12.94 -16.22 -0.34
N ARG A 159 11.85 -16.84 -0.83
CA ARG A 159 11.22 -16.49 -2.12
C ARG A 159 10.33 -15.24 -2.06
N TRP A 160 10.08 -14.71 -0.86
CA TRP A 160 9.02 -13.73 -0.65
C TRP A 160 9.35 -12.35 -1.18
N GLU A 161 10.63 -11.96 -1.23
CA GLU A 161 11.01 -10.70 -1.85
C GLU A 161 10.70 -10.74 -3.34
N ALA A 162 11.15 -11.78 -4.06
CA ALA A 162 10.86 -11.93 -5.49
C ALA A 162 9.36 -12.03 -5.79
N LYS A 163 8.58 -12.68 -4.91
CA LYS A 163 7.12 -12.87 -5.09
C LYS A 163 6.32 -11.60 -4.81
N LEU A 164 6.70 -10.83 -3.79
CA LEU A 164 5.93 -9.69 -3.30
C LEU A 164 6.52 -8.33 -3.69
N SER A 165 7.66 -8.30 -4.38
CA SER A 165 8.28 -7.06 -4.85
C SER A 165 7.26 -6.24 -5.64
N GLY A 166 7.01 -5.02 -5.18
CA GLY A 166 6.04 -4.11 -5.78
C GLY A 166 4.55 -4.48 -5.63
N SER A 167 4.19 -5.54 -4.88
CA SER A 167 2.80 -5.84 -4.52
C SER A 167 2.39 -5.13 -3.24
N LEU A 168 1.10 -4.77 -3.11
CA LEU A 168 0.56 -4.22 -1.87
C LEU A 168 0.62 -5.23 -0.73
N ALA A 169 0.57 -6.54 -1.02
CA ALA A 169 0.69 -7.60 -0.03
C ALA A 169 2.02 -7.55 0.75
N ARG A 170 3.09 -6.95 0.20
CA ARG A 170 4.32 -6.69 0.96
C ARG A 170 4.07 -5.77 2.17
N LEU A 171 3.21 -4.76 2.01
CA LEU A 171 2.82 -3.89 3.12
C LEU A 171 1.96 -4.61 4.16
N VAL A 172 1.17 -5.61 3.75
CA VAL A 172 0.44 -6.46 4.69
C VAL A 172 1.39 -7.26 5.57
N VAL A 173 2.47 -7.82 5.00
CA VAL A 173 3.51 -8.51 5.77
C VAL A 173 4.18 -7.56 6.77
N VAL A 174 4.56 -6.36 6.33
CA VAL A 174 5.12 -5.33 7.24
C VAL A 174 4.11 -4.96 8.33
N LYS A 175 2.82 -4.79 7.99
CA LYS A 175 1.77 -4.47 8.98
C LYS A 175 1.62 -5.55 10.05
N ILE A 176 1.75 -6.83 9.68
CA ILE A 176 1.56 -7.95 10.62
C ILE A 176 2.71 -8.03 11.63
N PHE A 177 3.95 -7.80 11.19
CA PHE A 177 5.14 -8.05 12.02
C PHE A 177 5.81 -6.78 12.56
N CYS A 178 5.68 -5.65 11.88
CA CYS A 178 6.37 -4.39 12.15
C CYS A 178 5.43 -3.20 11.85
N GLU A 179 4.26 -3.16 12.48
CA GLU A 179 3.21 -2.15 12.24
C GLU A 179 3.74 -0.72 12.39
N GLU A 180 4.65 -0.48 13.32
CA GLU A 180 5.31 0.80 13.56
C GLU A 180 6.14 1.29 12.36
N LYS A 181 6.54 0.38 11.47
CA LYS A 181 7.28 0.69 10.23
C LYS A 181 6.38 0.82 9.01
N LEU A 182 5.07 0.63 9.15
CA LEU A 182 4.12 0.63 8.03
C LEU A 182 4.14 1.94 7.24
N LEU A 183 4.21 3.10 7.92
CA LEU A 183 4.26 4.41 7.25
C LEU A 183 5.47 4.55 6.33
N PHE A 184 6.65 4.08 6.76
CA PHE A 184 7.85 4.07 5.92
C PHE A 184 7.68 3.12 4.73
N GLY A 185 7.03 1.97 4.94
CA GLY A 185 6.63 1.06 3.88
C GLY A 185 5.70 1.74 2.85
N CYS A 186 4.68 2.47 3.31
CA CYS A 186 3.77 3.20 2.44
C CYS A 186 4.51 4.27 1.63
N SER A 187 5.41 5.03 2.26
CA SER A 187 6.25 6.02 1.57
C SER A 187 7.08 5.37 0.46
N ARG A 188 7.81 4.30 0.79
CA ARG A 188 8.58 3.55 -0.21
C ARG A 188 7.70 3.00 -1.34
N TYR A 189 6.52 2.48 -1.02
CA TYR A 189 5.58 1.97 -2.02
C TYR A 189 5.12 3.06 -2.98
N VAL A 190 4.77 4.24 -2.47
CA VAL A 190 4.40 5.40 -3.32
C VAL A 190 5.58 5.82 -4.20
N ALA A 191 6.78 5.95 -3.63
CA ALA A 191 7.96 6.34 -4.37
C ALA A 191 8.29 5.35 -5.52
N GLU A 192 8.10 4.05 -5.29
CA GLU A 192 8.29 3.02 -6.31
C GLU A 192 7.22 3.04 -7.42
N LYS A 193 5.96 3.38 -7.07
CA LYS A 193 4.82 3.29 -8.01
C LYS A 193 4.50 4.56 -8.77
N LEU A 194 4.65 5.71 -8.13
CA LEU A 194 4.34 7.01 -8.71
C LEU A 194 5.57 7.91 -8.88
N GLY A 195 6.64 7.68 -8.11
CA GLY A 195 7.84 8.51 -8.11
C GLY A 195 8.09 9.21 -6.77
N ALA A 196 9.35 9.58 -6.52
CA ALA A 196 9.78 10.20 -5.25
C ALA A 196 9.10 11.56 -4.98
N GLU A 197 8.73 12.28 -6.04
CA GLU A 197 8.04 13.57 -5.98
C GLU A 197 6.66 13.49 -5.29
N PHE A 198 6.08 12.29 -5.18
CA PHE A 198 4.82 12.05 -4.47
C PHE A 198 5.01 11.84 -2.96
N THR A 199 6.25 11.77 -2.49
CA THR A 199 6.60 11.56 -1.08
C THR A 199 7.43 12.69 -0.49
N GLU A 200 8.06 13.50 -1.34
CA GLU A 200 8.84 14.66 -0.93
C GLU A 200 7.95 15.88 -0.67
N PRO A 201 8.32 16.76 0.27
CA PRO A 201 7.65 18.04 0.44
C PRO A 201 7.72 18.84 -0.88
N ALA A 202 6.58 19.34 -1.35
CA ALA A 202 6.55 20.21 -2.51
C ALA A 202 7.46 21.45 -2.27
N PRO A 203 8.30 21.85 -3.25
CA PRO A 203 9.20 22.99 -3.11
C PRO A 203 8.48 24.33 -2.96
#